data_AF-A0A552L545-F1
#
_entry.id   AF-A0A552L545-F1
#
_cell.length_a   1.000
_cell.length_b   1.000
_cell.length_c   1.000
_cell.angle_alpha   90.00
_cell.angle_beta   90.00
_cell.angle_gamma   90.00
#
_symmetry.space_group_name_H-M   'P 1'
#
loop_
_entity.id
_entity.type
_entity.pdbx_description
1 polymer ?
#
loop_
_entity_poly.entity_id
_entity_poly.type
_entity_poly.pdbx_seq_one_letter_code
_entity_poly.pdbx_strand_id
1 'polypeptide(L)'
;MISGIVANGHPIITIPFRIPNRADFPIEFVVDTGFTDELCLPPEAVALLNLPFRYDMRANLADNSQVMLPLHKAIIIWNGEERETRVFATGRRPLVGTALLDSHELVIQFTEGGLVTIDDL
;
A
#
# COMPACT_ATOMS: atom_id res chain seq x y z
N MET A 1 -14.55 -2.31 7.28
CA MET A 1 -13.88 -3.58 7.06
C MET A 1 -13.31 -3.68 5.66
N ILE A 2 -11.97 -3.63 5.55
CA ILE A 2 -11.24 -4.12 4.38
C ILE A 2 -10.92 -5.58 4.64
N SER A 3 -11.06 -6.43 3.63
CA SER A 3 -10.75 -7.85 3.74
C SER A 3 -9.84 -8.32 2.61
N GLY A 4 -9.15 -9.42 2.88
CA GLY A 4 -8.20 -10.04 1.98
C GLY A 4 -7.88 -11.46 2.41
N ILE A 5 -6.83 -12.03 1.84
CA ILE A 5 -6.42 -13.41 2.12
C ILE A 5 -4.92 -13.50 2.30
N VAL A 6 -4.47 -14.54 3.00
CA VAL A 6 -3.08 -14.97 2.94
C VAL A 6 -2.91 -15.85 1.70
N ALA A 7 -2.00 -15.46 0.81
CA ALA A 7 -1.60 -16.29 -0.32
C ALA A 7 -0.08 -16.29 -0.50
N ASN A 8 0.49 -17.46 -0.76
CA ASN A 8 1.94 -17.66 -0.84
C ASN A 8 2.69 -17.12 0.39
N GLY A 9 2.10 -17.29 1.58
CA GLY A 9 2.65 -16.81 2.85
C GLY A 9 2.60 -15.29 3.06
N HIS A 10 1.87 -14.53 2.22
CA HIS A 10 1.73 -13.09 2.36
C HIS A 10 0.27 -12.69 2.66
N PRO A 11 0.02 -11.82 3.65
CA PRO A 11 -1.29 -11.19 3.84
C PRO A 11 -1.53 -10.18 2.72
N ILE A 12 -2.53 -10.41 1.89
CA ILE A 12 -2.84 -9.60 0.71
C ILE A 12 -4.21 -8.97 0.85
N ILE A 13 -4.29 -7.66 0.59
CA ILE A 13 -5.54 -6.90 0.45
C ILE A 13 -5.60 -6.21 -0.91
N THR A 14 -6.80 -5.90 -1.39
CA THR A 14 -6.99 -5.12 -2.63
C THR A 14 -7.43 -3.71 -2.28
N ILE A 15 -6.71 -2.72 -2.83
CA ILE A 15 -7.04 -1.30 -2.67
C ILE A 15 -7.38 -0.71 -4.04
N PRO A 16 -8.60 -0.19 -4.23
CA PRO A 16 -8.95 0.55 -5.45
C PRO A 16 -8.27 1.92 -5.49
N PHE A 17 -7.63 2.24 -6.62
CA PHE A 17 -7.07 3.56 -6.90
C PHE A 17 -8.07 4.37 -7.71
N ARG A 18 -8.38 5.58 -7.24
CA ARG A 18 -9.22 6.53 -7.97
C ARG A 18 -8.36 7.26 -9.00
N ILE A 19 -8.63 6.98 -10.28
CA ILE A 19 -7.97 7.64 -11.40
C ILE A 19 -8.96 8.61 -12.06
N PRO A 20 -8.60 9.89 -12.27
CA PRO A 20 -9.52 10.87 -12.85
C PRO A 20 -10.11 10.40 -14.19
N ASN A 21 -11.44 10.53 -14.32
CA ASN A 21 -12.20 10.17 -15.52
C ASN A 21 -12.06 8.70 -15.97
N ARG A 22 -11.74 7.79 -15.02
CA ARG A 22 -11.67 6.35 -15.26
C ARG A 22 -12.39 5.61 -14.13
N ALA A 23 -12.71 4.34 -14.37
CA ALA A 23 -13.14 3.45 -13.30
C ALA A 23 -12.00 3.27 -12.28
N ASP A 24 -12.38 2.99 -11.03
CA ASP A 24 -11.41 2.68 -9.98
C ASP A 24 -10.59 1.45 -10.38
N PHE A 25 -9.28 1.53 -10.15
CA PHE A 25 -8.32 0.51 -10.56
C PHE A 25 -7.85 -0.31 -9.34
N PRO A 26 -8.26 -1.57 -9.18
CA PRO A 26 -7.87 -2.39 -8.04
C PRO A 26 -6.41 -2.83 -8.15
N ILE A 27 -5.67 -2.72 -7.05
CA ILE A 27 -4.29 -3.23 -6.93
C ILE A 27 -4.19 -4.08 -5.67
N GLU A 28 -3.57 -5.26 -5.80
CA GLU A 28 -3.24 -6.13 -4.67
C GLU A 28 -1.97 -5.63 -3.96
N PHE A 29 -2.03 -5.54 -2.64
CA PHE A 29 -0.93 -5.12 -1.77
C PHE A 29 -0.66 -6.18 -0.72
N VAL A 30 0.62 -6.39 -0.42
CA VAL A 30 1.02 -7.12 0.78
C VAL A 30 0.99 -6.17 1.97
N VAL A 31 0.36 -6.59 3.06
CA VAL A 31 0.42 -5.89 4.33
C VAL A 31 1.80 -6.11 4.94
N ASP A 32 2.57 -5.02 5.11
CA ASP A 32 3.95 -5.04 5.59
C ASP A 32 4.08 -4.18 6.85
N THR A 33 4.11 -4.84 8.01
CA THR A 33 4.27 -4.17 9.31
C THR A 33 5.71 -3.70 9.57
N GLY A 34 6.67 -4.06 8.71
CA GLY A 34 8.04 -3.52 8.72
C GLY A 34 8.20 -2.25 7.88
N PHE A 35 7.19 -1.88 7.10
CA PHE A 35 7.18 -0.66 6.29
C PHE A 35 6.39 0.44 7.00
N THR A 36 7.07 1.54 7.35
CA THR A 36 6.50 2.57 8.24
C THR A 36 5.70 3.67 7.53
N ASP A 37 5.72 3.74 6.20
CA ASP A 37 4.94 4.73 5.44
C ASP A 37 3.61 4.13 4.95
N GLU A 38 2.90 4.81 4.05
CA GLU A 38 1.52 4.43 3.69
C GLU A 38 1.50 3.35 2.60
N LEU A 39 1.94 3.67 1.39
CA LEU A 39 1.98 2.72 0.27
C LEU A 39 3.34 2.72 -0.43
N CYS A 40 3.69 1.57 -0.98
CA CYS A 40 4.81 1.40 -1.90
C CYS A 40 4.28 0.77 -3.19
N LEU A 41 4.73 1.24 -4.35
CA LEU A 41 4.46 0.63 -5.66
C LEU A 41 5.76 0.51 -6.46
N PRO A 42 5.90 -0.51 -7.33
CA PRO A 42 6.98 -0.56 -8.31
C PRO A 42 7.01 0.71 -9.17
N PRO A 43 8.19 1.28 -9.49
CA PRO A 43 8.30 2.48 -10.31
C PRO A 43 7.53 2.41 -11.64
N GLU A 44 7.48 1.24 -12.26
CA GLU A 44 6.75 1.01 -13.51
C GLU A 44 5.23 1.15 -13.33
N ALA A 45 4.71 0.68 -12.19
CA ALA A 45 3.29 0.83 -11.86
C ALA A 45 2.94 2.30 -11.57
N VAL A 46 3.81 3.02 -10.87
CA VAL A 46 3.67 4.46 -10.62
C VAL A 46 3.64 5.24 -11.95
N ALA A 47 4.53 4.91 -12.89
CA ALA A 47 4.56 5.52 -14.22
C ALA A 47 3.31 5.21 -15.04
N LEU A 48 2.84 3.94 -15.02
CA LEU A 48 1.64 3.51 -15.74
C LEU A 48 0.37 4.21 -15.23
N LEU A 49 0.27 4.41 -13.91
CA LEU A 49 -0.84 5.14 -13.28
C LEU A 49 -0.68 6.66 -13.41
N ASN A 50 0.47 7.14 -13.90
CA ASN A 50 0.83 8.55 -14.00
C ASN A 50 0.63 9.31 -12.67
N LEU A 51 1.08 8.70 -11.56
CA LEU A 51 0.91 9.30 -10.24
C LEU A 51 1.75 10.58 -10.11
N PRO A 52 1.17 11.70 -9.65
CA PRO A 52 1.91 12.94 -9.48
C PRO A 52 3.12 12.78 -8.55
N PHE A 53 4.31 13.11 -9.06
CA PHE A 53 5.53 13.24 -8.25
C PHE A 53 5.38 14.41 -7.28
N ARG A 54 5.91 14.26 -6.06
CA ARG A 54 5.90 15.30 -5.03
C ARG A 54 7.31 15.79 -4.74
N TYR A 55 8.17 14.90 -4.25
CA TYR A 55 9.57 15.15 -3.89
C TYR A 55 10.27 13.83 -3.59
N ASP A 56 11.60 13.84 -3.51
CA ASP A 56 12.36 12.70 -3.01
C ASP A 56 12.46 12.74 -1.49
N MET A 57 12.28 11.60 -0.81
CA MET A 57 12.39 11.47 0.63
C MET A 57 13.50 10.48 1.01
N ARG A 58 14.27 10.80 2.06
CA ARG A 58 15.27 9.87 2.61
C ARG A 58 14.55 8.74 3.34
N ALA A 59 14.80 7.51 2.93
CA ALA A 59 14.30 6.30 3.58
C ALA A 59 15.46 5.49 4.18
N ASN A 60 15.16 4.76 5.25
CA ASN A 60 16.05 3.74 5.80
C ASN A 60 15.49 2.37 5.41
N LEU A 61 16.29 1.56 4.71
CA LEU A 61 15.87 0.22 4.29
C LEU A 61 16.14 -0.81 5.39
N ALA A 62 15.61 -2.03 5.20
CA ALA A 62 15.77 -3.12 6.15
C ALA A 62 17.24 -3.53 6.40
N ASP A 63 18.14 -3.22 5.46
CA ASP A 63 19.59 -3.44 5.57
C ASP A 63 20.34 -2.26 6.22
N ASN A 64 19.60 -1.29 6.79
CA ASN A 64 20.10 -0.02 7.32
C ASN A 64 20.77 0.92 6.30
N SER A 65 20.65 0.65 5.01
CA SER A 65 21.09 1.61 4.00
C SER A 65 20.14 2.81 3.94
N GLN A 66 20.73 3.99 3.73
CA GLN A 66 19.97 5.22 3.51
C GLN A 66 19.92 5.53 2.03
N VAL A 67 18.71 5.67 1.50
CA VAL A 67 18.45 5.94 0.08
C VAL A 67 17.50 7.11 -0.07
N MET A 68 17.59 7.83 -1.19
CA MET A 68 16.57 8.80 -1.60
C MET A 68 15.57 8.07 -2.49
N LEU A 69 14.29 8.13 -2.14
CA LEU A 69 13.22 7.49 -2.90
C LEU A 69 12.20 8.52 -3.38
N PRO A 70 11.70 8.39 -4.62
CA PRO A 70 10.67 9.27 -5.14
C PRO A 70 9.33 9.02 -4.46
N LEU A 71 8.72 10.09 -3.95
CA LEU A 71 7.40 10.06 -3.34
C LEU A 71 6.36 10.66 -4.28
N HIS A 72 5.27 9.93 -4.46
CA HIS A 72 4.14 10.30 -5.28
C HIS A 72 2.88 10.41 -4.44
N LYS A 73 1.83 10.96 -5.03
CA LYS A 73 0.49 11.07 -4.44
C LYS A 73 -0.50 10.21 -5.21
N ALA A 74 -1.40 9.54 -4.49
CA ALA A 74 -2.55 8.86 -5.06
C ALA A 74 -3.84 9.21 -4.29
N ILE A 75 -4.98 8.96 -4.92
CA ILE A 75 -6.27 8.88 -4.24
C ILE A 75 -6.70 7.42 -4.28
N ILE A 76 -7.01 6.84 -3.13
CA ILE A 76 -7.46 5.47 -2.99
C ILE A 76 -8.87 5.43 -2.40
N ILE A 77 -9.54 4.29 -2.56
CA ILE A 77 -10.77 3.98 -1.83
C ILE A 77 -10.38 3.11 -0.64
N TRP A 78 -10.35 3.70 0.54
CA TRP A 78 -10.02 3.06 1.80
C TRP A 78 -11.29 2.83 2.61
N ASN A 79 -11.67 1.57 2.83
CA ASN A 79 -12.92 1.21 3.52
C ASN A 79 -14.19 1.88 2.93
N GLY A 80 -14.21 2.10 1.61
CA GLY A 80 -15.32 2.76 0.92
C GLY A 80 -15.20 4.29 0.81
N GLU A 81 -14.21 4.90 1.45
CA GLU A 81 -14.01 6.35 1.45
C GLU A 81 -12.81 6.77 0.62
N GLU A 82 -12.89 7.93 -0.03
CA GLU A 82 -11.75 8.51 -0.73
C GLU A 82 -10.71 9.03 0.25
N ARG A 83 -9.46 8.57 0.08
CA ARG A 83 -8.33 8.99 0.89
C ARG A 83 -7.15 9.36 0.00
N GLU A 84 -6.59 10.54 0.24
CA GLU A 84 -5.28 10.91 -0.30
C GLU A 84 -4.19 10.14 0.44
N THR A 85 -3.25 9.56 -0.30
CA THR A 85 -2.15 8.78 0.26
C THR A 85 -0.83 9.02 -0.44
N ARG A 86 0.25 8.77 0.29
CA ARG A 86 1.64 8.81 -0.16
C ARG A 86 2.05 7.45 -0.72
N VAL A 87 2.72 7.49 -1.87
CA VAL A 87 3.19 6.28 -2.57
C VAL A 87 4.67 6.41 -2.85
N PHE A 88 5.51 5.58 -2.24
CA PHE A 88 6.89 5.44 -2.65
C PHE A 88 6.99 4.67 -3.98
N ALA A 89 7.74 5.19 -4.95
CA ALA A 89 8.11 4.48 -6.17
C ALA A 89 9.40 3.68 -5.93
N THR A 90 9.28 2.46 -5.41
CA THR A 90 10.43 1.59 -5.09
C THR A 90 10.02 0.12 -5.03
N GLY A 91 11.01 -0.75 -4.87
CA GLY A 91 10.80 -2.17 -4.70
C GLY A 91 10.18 -2.85 -5.92
N ARG A 92 9.70 -4.09 -5.72
CA ARG A 92 9.12 -4.92 -6.78
C ARG A 92 7.68 -5.33 -6.51
N ARG A 93 7.19 -5.10 -5.29
CA ARG A 93 5.87 -5.53 -4.85
C ARG A 93 5.12 -4.35 -4.25
N PRO A 94 3.83 -4.20 -4.53
CA PRO A 94 2.98 -3.28 -3.80
C PRO A 94 2.92 -3.62 -2.30
N LEU A 95 3.19 -2.64 -1.44
CA LEU A 95 3.11 -2.80 0.02
C LEU A 95 2.17 -1.77 0.65
N VAL A 96 1.44 -2.20 1.67
CA VAL A 96 0.70 -1.35 2.61
C VAL A 96 1.48 -1.32 3.91
N GLY A 97 1.86 -0.12 4.34
CA GLY A 97 2.63 0.07 5.56
C GLY A 97 1.80 0.58 6.73
N THR A 98 2.44 0.69 7.88
CA THR A 98 1.79 0.95 9.17
C THR A 98 1.17 2.33 9.28
N ALA A 99 1.60 3.32 8.49
CA ALA A 99 1.00 4.65 8.53
C ALA A 99 -0.44 4.65 7.98
N LEU A 100 -0.77 3.73 7.07
CA LEU A 100 -2.15 3.57 6.59
C LEU A 100 -3.01 2.74 7.54
N LEU A 101 -2.37 1.88 8.34
CA LEU A 101 -3.00 1.05 9.37
C LEU A 101 -3.15 1.76 10.73
N ASP A 102 -2.65 2.99 10.85
CA ASP A 102 -2.76 3.76 12.09
C ASP A 102 -4.24 3.88 12.50
N SER A 103 -4.53 3.64 13.78
CA SER A 103 -5.89 3.60 14.33
C SER A 103 -6.81 2.50 13.75
N HIS A 104 -6.25 1.41 13.19
CA HIS A 104 -7.01 0.24 12.74
C HIS A 104 -6.55 -1.04 13.45
N GLU A 105 -7.45 -2.00 13.60
CA GLU A 105 -7.15 -3.39 13.97
C GLU A 105 -6.77 -4.17 12.72
N LEU A 106 -5.65 -4.91 12.77
CA LEU A 106 -5.24 -5.85 11.74
C LEU A 106 -5.28 -7.27 12.30
N VAL A 107 -6.11 -8.13 11.71
CA VAL A 107 -6.16 -9.56 12.04
C VAL A 107 -5.73 -10.38 10.82
N ILE A 108 -4.79 -11.30 11.04
CA ILE A 108 -4.28 -12.19 9.98
C ILE A 108 -4.32 -13.64 10.46
N GLN A 109 -4.96 -14.49 9.66
CA GLN A 109 -4.87 -15.94 9.81
C GLN A 109 -3.75 -16.47 8.90
N PHE A 110 -2.57 -16.72 9.46
CA PHE A 110 -1.39 -17.18 8.71
C PHE A 110 -1.46 -18.67 8.31
N THR A 111 -2.37 -18.96 7.40
CA THR A 111 -2.50 -20.22 6.65
C THR A 111 -2.89 -19.87 5.22
N GLU A 112 -2.56 -20.71 4.23
CA GLU A 112 -2.97 -20.46 2.84
C GLU A 112 -4.50 -20.33 2.75
N GLY A 113 -4.99 -19.26 2.10
CA GLY A 113 -6.40 -18.90 2.04
C GLY A 113 -6.99 -18.34 3.33
N GLY A 114 -6.19 -18.16 4.39
CA GLY A 114 -6.62 -17.59 5.66
C GLY A 114 -7.03 -16.13 5.53
N LEU A 115 -8.00 -15.70 6.35
CA LEU A 115 -8.56 -14.35 6.27
C LEU A 115 -7.58 -13.28 6.75
N VAL A 116 -7.58 -12.15 6.05
CA VAL A 116 -6.99 -10.88 6.49
C VAL A 116 -8.11 -9.88 6.65
N THR A 117 -8.21 -9.19 7.80
CA THR A 117 -9.15 -8.07 7.99
C THR A 117 -8.44 -6.86 8.54
N ILE A 118 -8.91 -5.68 8.10
CA ILE A 118 -8.56 -4.39 8.65
C ILE A 118 -9.85 -3.66 9.00
N ASP A 119 -10.00 -3.30 10.26
CA ASP A 119 -11.18 -2.64 10.81
C ASP A 119 -10.79 -1.40 11.62
N ASP A 120 -11.72 -0.45 11.73
CA ASP A 120 -11.52 0.74 12.55
C ASP A 120 -11.50 0.34 14.05
N LEU A 121 -10.63 0.97 14.86
CA LEU A 121 -10.56 0.77 16.32
C LEU A 121 -11.61 1.57 17.11
#